data_AF-A0A9R1NZ64-F1
#
_entry.id   AF-A0A9R1NZ64-F1
#
_cell.length_a   1.000
_cell.length_b   1.000
_cell.length_c   1.000
_cell.angle_alpha   90.00
_cell.angle_beta   90.00
_cell.angle_gamma   90.00
#
_symmetry.space_group_name_H-M   'P 1'
#
loop_
_entity.id
_entity.type
_entity.pdbx_description
1 polymer ?
#
loop_
_entity_poly.entity_id
_entity_poly.type
_entity_poly.pdbx_seq_one_letter_code
_entity_poly.pdbx_strand_id
1 'polypeptide(L)'
;MGAKGVLNIAWVNVSNIPLDKIHDRNIAYVGSLVGVTLDIDKATVNRPESVRIKLGCRDAEDIPIKAEGVLGGHFDNFFYSVDKTIVKNPPKEGITVS
;
A
#
# COMPACT_ATOMS: atom_id res chain seq x y z
N MET A 1 1.58 -26.88 5.08
CA MET A 1 0.97 -25.55 5.21
C MET A 1 0.59 -25.05 3.82
N GLY A 2 -0.69 -24.75 3.57
CA GLY A 2 -1.15 -24.30 2.25
C GLY A 2 -1.34 -22.78 2.22
N ALA A 3 -0.81 -22.10 1.22
CA ALA A 3 -1.02 -20.67 1.03
C ALA A 3 -2.51 -20.37 0.73
N LYS A 4 -3.14 -19.52 1.56
CA LYS A 4 -4.57 -19.17 1.50
C LYS A 4 -4.95 -18.27 0.30
N GLY A 5 -3.99 -17.81 -0.49
CA GLY A 5 -4.22 -16.95 -1.66
C GLY A 5 -2.90 -16.55 -2.34
N VAL A 6 -3.01 -15.91 -3.51
CA VAL A 6 -1.87 -15.29 -4.21
C VAL A 6 -1.95 -13.78 -3.98
N LEU A 7 -0.82 -13.16 -3.68
CA LEU A 7 -0.73 -11.72 -3.43
C LEU A 7 -1.08 -10.93 -4.69
N ASN A 8 -2.04 -10.01 -4.59
CA ASN A 8 -2.30 -9.02 -5.62
C ASN A 8 -1.32 -7.88 -5.48
N ILE A 9 -0.96 -7.25 -6.60
CA ILE A 9 0.06 -6.20 -6.62
C ILE A 9 -0.51 -5.00 -7.35
N ALA A 10 -0.43 -3.83 -6.73
CA ALA A 10 -0.84 -2.57 -7.32
C ALA A 10 0.18 -1.46 -7.02
N TRP A 11 0.27 -0.50 -7.93
CA TRP A 11 0.86 0.81 -7.66
C TRP A 11 -0.17 1.67 -6.93
N VAL A 12 0.24 2.21 -5.80
CA VAL A 12 -0.60 3.05 -4.93
C VAL A 12 0.15 4.36 -4.69
N ASN A 13 -0.52 5.47 -4.89
CA ASN A 13 -0.02 6.79 -4.52
C ASN A 13 -0.44 7.06 -3.07
N VAL A 14 0.52 7.49 -2.26
CA VAL A 14 0.34 7.89 -0.87
C VAL A 14 0.62 9.37 -0.75
N SER A 15 -0.28 10.10 -0.12
CA SER A 15 -0.12 11.53 0.16
C SER A 15 -0.22 11.83 1.65
N ASN A 16 0.06 13.10 2.00
CA ASN A 16 0.09 13.59 3.37
C ASN A 16 1.20 12.96 4.24
N ILE A 17 2.33 12.58 3.63
CA ILE A 17 3.55 12.22 4.36
C ILE A 17 4.34 13.52 4.62
N PRO A 18 4.68 13.83 5.88
CA PRO A 18 5.48 15.02 6.21
C PRO A 18 6.81 15.02 5.45
N LEU A 19 7.17 16.14 4.82
CA LEU A 19 8.35 16.27 3.94
C LEU A 19 9.67 15.94 4.64
N ASP A 20 9.76 16.32 5.92
CA ASP A 20 10.87 16.01 6.82
C ASP A 20 10.98 14.53 7.16
N LYS A 21 9.92 13.75 6.89
CA LYS A 21 9.83 12.31 7.18
C LYS A 21 9.70 11.46 5.91
N ILE A 22 9.86 12.03 4.71
CA ILE A 22 9.89 11.27 3.46
C ILE A 22 11.24 10.55 3.34
N HIS A 23 11.31 9.35 3.92
CA HIS A 23 12.44 8.42 3.81
C HIS A 23 11.92 7.01 3.57
N ASP A 24 12.70 6.16 2.90
CA ASP A 24 12.31 4.80 2.50
C ASP A 24 11.66 4.00 3.64
N ARG A 25 12.19 4.10 4.87
CA ARG A 25 11.62 3.41 6.05
C ARG A 25 10.22 3.90 6.44
N ASN A 26 10.00 5.21 6.41
CA ASN A 26 8.72 5.81 6.78
C ASN A 26 7.68 5.55 5.69
N ILE A 27 8.08 5.64 4.43
CA ILE A 27 7.22 5.29 3.29
C ILE A 27 6.82 3.81 3.35
N ALA A 28 7.78 2.92 3.65
CA ALA A 28 7.50 1.50 3.82
C ALA A 28 6.52 1.24 4.98
N TYR A 29 6.69 1.95 6.11
CA TYR A 29 5.78 1.90 7.24
C TYR A 29 4.37 2.35 6.86
N VAL A 30 4.22 3.49 6.18
CA VAL A 30 2.90 3.98 5.76
C VAL A 30 2.23 2.98 4.81
N GLY A 31 2.95 2.42 3.84
CA GLY A 31 2.41 1.34 3.00
C GLY A 31 2.02 0.09 3.78
N SER A 32 2.74 -0.22 4.88
CA SER A 32 2.42 -1.38 5.72
C SER A 32 1.07 -1.29 6.45
N LEU A 33 0.50 -0.07 6.57
CA LEU A 33 -0.81 0.14 7.20
C LEU A 33 -1.96 -0.44 6.36
N VAL A 34 -1.76 -0.57 5.05
CA VAL A 34 -2.80 -0.99 4.11
C VAL A 34 -2.43 -2.22 3.27
N GLY A 35 -1.22 -2.74 3.42
CA GLY A 35 -0.76 -3.96 2.77
C GLY A 35 0.73 -4.24 3.02
N VAL A 36 1.39 -4.86 2.05
CA VAL A 36 2.82 -5.19 2.11
C VAL A 36 3.56 -4.30 1.11
N THR A 37 4.39 -3.38 1.58
CA THR A 37 5.24 -2.58 0.67
C THR A 37 6.28 -3.47 0.01
N LEU A 38 6.18 -3.65 -1.31
CA LEU A 38 7.10 -4.45 -2.12
C LEU A 38 8.23 -3.61 -2.72
N ASP A 39 7.91 -2.36 -3.09
CA ASP A 39 8.87 -1.44 -3.72
C ASP A 39 8.42 0.02 -3.52
N ILE A 40 9.36 0.95 -3.63
CA ILE A 40 9.11 2.40 -3.52
C ILE A 40 9.66 3.07 -4.77
N ASP A 41 8.81 3.83 -5.46
CA ASP A 41 9.23 4.56 -6.66
C ASP A 41 10.04 5.81 -6.26
N LYS A 42 11.37 5.67 -6.30
CA LYS A 42 12.31 6.75 -5.99
C LYS A 42 12.17 7.98 -6.89
N ALA A 43 11.58 7.85 -8.09
CA ALA A 43 11.33 9.00 -8.94
C ALA A 43 10.23 9.91 -8.37
N THR A 44 9.31 9.34 -7.60
CA THR A 44 8.22 10.08 -6.93
C THR A 44 8.57 10.53 -5.51
N VAL A 45 9.61 9.96 -4.88
CA VAL A 45 10.11 10.41 -3.58
C VAL A 45 10.56 11.88 -3.61
N ASN A 46 11.07 12.34 -4.75
CA ASN A 46 11.43 13.76 -4.96
C ASN A 46 10.21 14.67 -5.21
N ARG A 47 9.00 14.11 -5.31
CA ARG A 47 7.75 14.86 -5.48
C ARG A 47 7.02 14.95 -4.14
N PRO A 48 7.00 16.13 -3.50
CA PRO A 48 6.40 16.30 -2.18
C PRO A 48 4.88 16.05 -2.13
N GLU A 49 4.20 16.06 -3.28
CA GLU A 49 2.74 15.92 -3.35
C GLU A 49 2.24 14.49 -3.09
N SER A 50 2.95 13.48 -3.61
CA SER A 50 2.62 12.07 -3.39
C SER A 50 3.79 11.16 -3.73
N VAL A 51 3.92 10.10 -2.95
CA VAL A 51 4.90 9.03 -3.16
C VAL A 51 4.18 7.80 -3.69
N ARG A 52 4.70 7.21 -4.75
CA ARG A 52 4.17 5.99 -5.34
C ARG A 52 4.88 4.78 -4.76
N ILE A 53 4.10 3.83 -4.26
CA ILE A 53 4.59 2.57 -3.69
C ILE A 53 3.97 1.39 -4.42
N LYS A 54 4.74 0.32 -4.56
CA LYS A 54 4.26 -0.97 -5.04
C LYS A 54 3.77 -1.74 -3.83
N LEU A 55 2.46 -1.95 -3.76
CA LEU A 55 1.81 -2.55 -2.62
C LEU A 55 1.29 -3.94 -2.98
N GLY A 56 1.62 -4.91 -2.13
CA GLY A 56 1.02 -6.23 -2.09
C GLY A 56 -0.22 -6.21 -1.22
N CYS A 57 -1.37 -6.56 -1.77
CA CYS A 57 -2.64 -6.61 -1.05
C CYS A 57 -3.43 -7.86 -1.40
N ARG A 58 -4.51 -8.10 -0.65
CA ARG A 58 -5.47 -9.17 -0.97
C ARG A 58 -6.37 -8.77 -2.13
N ASP A 59 -6.84 -7.53 -2.14
CA ASP A 59 -7.53 -6.91 -3.26
C ASP A 59 -7.06 -5.46 -3.39
N ALA A 60 -6.86 -4.98 -4.61
CA ALA A 60 -6.51 -3.59 -4.85
C ALA A 60 -7.72 -2.68 -4.61
N GLU A 61 -8.94 -3.19 -4.81
CA GLU A 61 -10.19 -2.44 -4.65
C GLU A 61 -10.57 -2.26 -3.16
N ASP A 62 -10.01 -3.08 -2.27
CA ASP A 62 -10.24 -3.05 -0.83
C ASP A 62 -9.20 -2.20 -0.07
N ILE A 63 -8.27 -1.55 -0.80
CA ILE A 63 -7.31 -0.64 -0.16
C ILE A 63 -8.08 0.57 0.38
N PRO A 64 -8.00 0.86 1.69
CA PRO A 64 -8.72 1.97 2.27
C PRO A 64 -8.16 3.30 1.72
N ILE A 65 -9.06 4.22 1.38
CA ILE A 65 -8.71 5.56 0.88
C ILE A 65 -7.92 6.36 1.93
N LYS A 66 -8.04 5.99 3.21
CA LYS A 66 -7.39 6.64 4.33
C LYS A 66 -7.01 5.64 5.41
N ALA A 67 -5.81 5.77 5.98
CA ALA A 67 -5.40 5.01 7.16
C ALA A 67 -4.67 5.94 8.15
N GLU A 68 -4.96 5.76 9.43
CA GLU A 68 -4.26 6.45 10.50
C GLU A 68 -2.99 5.67 10.89
N GLY A 69 -1.88 6.38 11.08
CA GLY A 69 -0.64 5.80 11.56
C GLY A 69 0.14 6.79 12.41
N VAL A 70 1.15 6.29 13.12
CA VAL A 70 1.98 7.12 14.00
C VAL A 70 3.33 7.36 13.34
N LEU A 71 3.65 8.61 13.02
CA LEU A 71 4.92 8.96 12.42
C LEU A 71 5.64 10.03 13.23
N GLY A 72 6.78 9.65 13.83
CA GLY A 72 7.56 10.56 14.68
C GLY A 72 6.78 11.09 15.90
N GLY A 73 5.92 10.26 16.50
CA GLY A 73 5.16 10.60 17.71
C GLY A 73 3.84 11.34 17.48
N HIS A 74 3.43 11.55 16.23
CA HIS A 74 2.17 12.19 15.87
C HIS A 74 1.25 11.20 15.16
N PHE A 75 -0.06 11.31 15.41
CA PHE A 75 -1.09 10.59 14.66
C PHE A 75 -1.41 11.36 13.39
N ASP A 76 -1.12 10.76 12.25
CA ASP A 76 -1.33 11.34 10.94
C ASP A 76 -2.31 10.48 10.15
N ASN A 77 -3.17 11.14 9.36
CA ASN A 77 -4.03 10.46 8.40
C ASN A 77 -3.32 10.43 7.05
N PHE A 78 -2.97 9.24 6.55
CA PHE A 78 -2.41 9.05 5.22
C PHE A 78 -3.51 8.71 4.24
N PHE A 79 -3.41 9.22 3.01
CA PHE A 79 -4.39 8.98 1.96
C PHE A 79 -3.79 8.10 0.87
N TYR A 80 -4.57 7.16 0.39
CA TYR A 80 -4.16 6.16 -0.58
C TYR A 80 -5.05 6.24 -1.82
N SER A 81 -4.43 6.17 -2.98
CA SER A 81 -5.13 6.08 -4.26
C SER A 81 -4.46 5.03 -5.13
N VAL A 82 -5.24 4.08 -5.63
CA VAL A 82 -4.73 3.06 -6.54
C VAL A 82 -4.47 3.69 -7.90
N ASP A 83 -3.21 3.70 -8.31
CA ASP A 83 -2.77 4.21 -9.61
C ASP A 83 -2.98 3.16 -10.70
N LYS A 84 -2.46 1.95 -10.46
CA LYS A 84 -2.51 0.85 -11.43
C LYS A 84 -2.37 -0.51 -10.76
N THR A 85 -3.33 -1.39 -10.99
CA THR A 85 -3.20 -2.80 -10.63
C THR A 85 -2.26 -3.51 -11.61
N ILE A 86 -1.21 -4.16 -11.08
CA ILE A 86 -0.21 -4.90 -11.85
C ILE A 86 -0.59 -6.37 -11.93
N VAL A 87 -0.95 -6.95 -10.78
CA VAL A 87 -1.32 -8.37 -10.66
C VAL A 87 -2.67 -8.45 -9.98
N LYS A 88 -3.68 -8.91 -10.72
CA LYS A 88 -5.00 -9.26 -10.21
C LYS A 88 -5.16 -10.78 -10.36
N ASN A 89 -4.92 -11.49 -9.28
CA ASN A 89 -5.21 -12.92 -9.20
C ASN A 89 -6.70 -13.08 -8.90
N PRO A 90 -7.40 -14.01 -9.58
CA PRO A 90 -8.75 -14.34 -9.20
C PRO A 90 -8.77 -14.82 -7.74
N PRO A 91 -9.82 -14.48 -6.96
CA PRO A 91 -10.03 -15.12 -5.67
C PRO A 91 -9.96 -16.63 -5.90
N LYS A 92 -9.21 -17.37 -5.07
CA LYS A 92 -9.38 -18.82 -5.05
C LYS A 92 -10.85 -19.05 -4.72
N GLU A 93 -11.62 -19.56 -5.68
CA GLU A 93 -12.99 -19.99 -5.44
C GLU A 93 -12.96 -20.78 -4.14
N GLY A 94 -13.76 -20.33 -3.16
CA GLY A 94 -13.99 -21.13 -1.97
C GLY A 94 -14.41 -22.50 -2.48
N ILE A 95 -13.73 -23.54 -2.00
CA ILE A 95 -14.22 -24.90 -2.21
C ILE A 95 -15.61 -24.90 -1.57
N THR A 96 -16.65 -24.80 -2.40
CA THR A 96 -18.02 -25.04 -1.98
C THR A 96 -18.05 -26.53 -1.68
N VAL A 97 -17.84 -26.89 -0.42
CA VAL A 97 -18.14 -28.24 0.06
C VAL A 97 -19.65 -28.32 0.11
N SER A 98 -20.22 -28.82 -0.98
CA SER A 98 -21.61 -29.29 -1.08
C SER A 98 -21.83 -30.53 -0.20
#